data_AF-A0A0D2LM00-F1
#
_entry.id   AF-A0A0D2LM00-F1
#
_cell.length_a   1.000
_cell.length_b   1.000
_cell.length_c   1.000
_cell.angle_alpha   90.00
_cell.angle_beta   90.00
_cell.angle_gamma   90.00
#
_symmetry.space_group_name_H-M   'P 1'
#
loop_
_entity.id
_entity.type
_entity.pdbx_description
1 polymer ?
#
loop_
_entity_poly.entity_id
_entity_poly.type
_entity_poly.pdbx_seq_one_letter_code
_entity_poly.pdbx_strand_id
1 'polypeptide(L)'
;MVSPPALNHPKVAYSNPVAALEWCLLMQKAAMFLPWPQRVLEERGCRREDDAAGRVVFRGPRLKMGLREGVPKSICPDHLGRADYHGESINMAARFMDAAAHGGQQPRL
;
A
#
# COMPACT_ATOMS: atom_id res chain seq x y z
N MET A 1 27.85 -2.83 -8.91
CA MET A 1 26.69 -2.05 -8.45
C MET A 1 25.72 -3.05 -7.82
N VAL A 2 25.81 -3.25 -6.50
CA VAL A 2 24.99 -4.24 -5.77
C VAL A 2 23.61 -3.63 -5.60
N SER A 3 22.59 -4.23 -6.23
CA SER A 3 21.20 -3.82 -6.00
C SER A 3 20.88 -4.01 -4.51
N PRO A 4 20.27 -3.02 -3.83
CA PRO A 4 19.88 -3.19 -2.44
C PRO A 4 18.93 -4.39 -2.32
N PRO A 5 18.94 -5.13 -1.19
CA PRO A 5 18.01 -6.23 -0.96
C PRO A 5 16.59 -5.70 -1.12
N ALA A 6 15.81 -6.31 -2.02
CA ALA A 6 14.43 -5.94 -2.26
C ALA A 6 13.70 -5.93 -0.92
N LEU A 7 13.22 -4.76 -0.50
CA LEU A 7 12.36 -4.64 0.66
C LEU A 7 11.15 -5.53 0.39
N ASN A 8 10.98 -6.62 1.15
CA ASN A 8 9.87 -7.55 0.98
C ASN A 8 8.56 -6.84 1.37
N HIS A 9 7.98 -6.12 0.43
CA HIS A 9 6.65 -5.56 0.60
C HIS A 9 5.64 -6.71 0.71
N PRO A 10 4.71 -6.68 1.68
CA PRO A 10 3.70 -7.72 1.81
C PRO A 10 2.84 -7.77 0.55
N LYS A 11 2.71 -8.96 -0.03
CA LYS A 11 1.88 -9.25 -1.22
C LYS A 11 0.60 -9.93 -0.76
N VAL A 12 -0.54 -9.48 -1.28
CA VAL A 12 -1.85 -10.12 -1.03
C VAL A 12 -2.51 -10.36 -2.39
N ALA A 13 -3.04 -11.57 -2.59
CA ALA A 13 -3.73 -11.96 -3.81
C ALA A 13 -5.23 -12.14 -3.54
N TYR A 14 -6.07 -11.74 -4.49
CA TYR A 14 -7.52 -11.86 -4.44
C TYR A 14 -8.02 -12.53 -5.71
N SER A 15 -9.09 -13.32 -5.59
CA SER A 15 -9.77 -13.94 -6.74
C SER A 15 -10.69 -12.98 -7.50
N ASN A 16 -11.00 -11.81 -6.90
CA ASN A 16 -11.87 -10.79 -7.47
C ASN A 16 -11.17 -9.41 -7.40
N PRO A 17 -11.04 -8.68 -8.52
CA PRO A 17 -10.43 -7.36 -8.52
C PRO A 17 -11.19 -6.33 -7.67
N VAL A 18 -12.52 -6.46 -7.54
CA VAL A 18 -13.34 -5.57 -6.70
C VAL A 18 -12.96 -5.74 -5.23
N ALA A 19 -12.81 -6.98 -4.75
CA ALA A 19 -12.41 -7.26 -3.37
C ALA A 19 -11.02 -6.71 -3.05
N ALA A 20 -10.11 -6.74 -4.02
CA ALA A 20 -8.76 -6.18 -3.87
C ALA A 20 -8.79 -4.66 -3.74
N LEU A 21 -9.61 -3.98 -4.55
CA LEU A 21 -9.81 -2.54 -4.47
C LEU A 21 -10.48 -2.13 -3.15
N GLU A 22 -11.54 -2.83 -2.75
CA GLU A 22 -12.23 -2.61 -1.48
C GLU A 22 -11.28 -2.74 -0.30
N TRP A 23 -10.43 -3.77 -0.29
CA TRP A 23 -9.43 -3.95 0.75
C TRP A 23 -8.44 -2.79 0.80
N CYS A 24 -7.93 -2.34 -0.35
CA CYS A 24 -7.03 -1.18 -0.39
C CYS A 24 -7.71 0.09 0.19
N LEU A 25 -8.95 0.37 -0.21
CA LEU A 25 -9.70 1.52 0.30
C LEU A 25 -9.96 1.41 1.80
N LEU A 26 -10.36 0.22 2.27
CA LEU A 26 -10.59 -0.04 3.68
C LEU A 26 -9.32 0.13 4.51
N MET A 27 -8.18 -0.38 4.05
CA MET A 27 -6.90 -0.23 4.75
C MET A 27 -6.45 1.23 4.82
N GLN A 28 -6.55 1.99 3.72
CA GLN A 28 -6.26 3.42 3.72
C GLN A 28 -7.12 4.17 4.74
N LYS A 29 -8.43 3.90 4.75
CA LYS A 29 -9.36 4.53 5.68
C LYS A 29 -9.10 4.12 7.13
N ALA A 30 -8.97 2.82 7.38
CA ALA A 30 -8.74 2.28 8.73
C ALA A 30 -7.44 2.82 9.33
N ALA A 31 -6.37 2.91 8.54
CA ALA A 31 -5.08 3.43 8.98
C ALA A 31 -5.18 4.83 9.61
N MET A 32 -6.09 5.69 9.13
CA MET A 32 -6.27 7.03 9.69
C MET A 32 -6.79 7.01 11.14
N PHE A 33 -7.56 5.98 11.50
CA PHE A 33 -8.22 5.85 12.80
C PHE A 33 -7.49 4.91 13.77
N LEU A 34 -6.40 4.26 13.35
CA LEU A 34 -5.62 3.39 14.23
C LEU A 34 -4.99 4.20 15.40
N PRO A 35 -4.81 3.58 16.57
CA PRO A 35 -4.22 4.23 17.74
C PRO A 35 -2.70 4.37 17.60
N TRP A 36 -2.25 5.18 16.62
CA TRP A 36 -0.83 5.45 16.42
C TRP A 36 -0.20 6.08 17.66
N PRO A 37 0.96 5.57 18.11
CA PRO A 37 1.73 6.21 19.17
C PRO A 37 2.07 7.66 18.83
N GLN A 38 2.08 8.54 19.84
CA GLN A 38 2.31 9.97 19.63
C GLN A 38 3.61 10.26 18.85
N ARG A 39 4.70 9.54 19.16
CA ARG A 39 5.97 9.63 18.44
C ARG A 39 5.82 9.49 16.91
N VAL A 40 4.88 8.66 16.44
CA VAL A 40 4.64 8.45 15.01
C VAL A 40 3.89 9.64 14.42
N LEU A 41 2.97 10.25 15.17
CA LEU A 41 2.20 11.41 14.71
C LEU A 41 3.05 12.69 14.67
N GLU A 42 4.15 12.72 15.40
CA GLU A 42 5.11 13.84 15.41
C GLU A 42 6.05 13.82 14.19
N GLU A 43 6.20 12.66 13.54
CA GLU A 43 7.01 12.50 12.33
C GLU A 43 6.47 13.33 11.16
N ARG A 44 7.39 13.77 10.29
CA ARG A 44 7.05 14.54 9.09
C ARG A 44 6.11 13.73 8.20
N GLY A 45 4.96 14.31 7.87
CA GLY A 45 3.97 13.70 6.98
C GLY A 45 3.07 12.64 7.62
N CYS A 46 3.10 12.50 8.96
CA CYS A 46 2.22 11.61 9.74
C CYS A 46 1.23 12.35 10.67
N ARG A 47 1.32 13.68 10.72
CA ARG A 47 0.45 14.54 11.55
C ARG A 47 -1.00 14.46 11.07
N ARG A 48 -1.94 14.71 11.98
CA ARG A 48 -3.35 14.90 11.64
C ARG A 48 -3.54 16.15 10.77
N GLU A 49 -4.25 16.00 9.66
CA GLU A 49 -4.72 17.09 8.81
C GLU A 49 -6.25 16.98 8.70
N ASP A 50 -6.93 18.11 8.88
CA ASP A 50 -8.39 18.21 8.81
C ASP A 50 -8.80 19.12 7.63
N ASP A 51 -9.97 18.88 7.06
CA ASP A 51 -10.54 19.75 6.03
C ASP A 51 -11.19 21.00 6.64
N ALA A 52 -11.69 21.90 5.78
CA ALA A 52 -12.37 23.12 6.23
C ALA A 52 -13.62 22.86 7.10
N ALA A 53 -14.18 21.65 7.05
CA ALA A 53 -15.32 21.22 7.87
C ALA A 53 -14.90 20.47 9.14
N GLY A 54 -13.59 20.38 9.43
CA GLY A 54 -13.03 19.69 10.59
C GLY A 54 -12.99 18.17 10.48
N ARG A 55 -13.19 17.61 9.28
CA ARG A 55 -13.11 16.15 9.06
C ARG A 55 -11.67 15.74 8.83
N VAL A 56 -11.25 14.64 9.46
CA VAL A 56 -9.90 14.09 9.30
C VAL A 56 -9.69 13.67 7.85
N VAL A 57 -8.74 14.31 7.17
CA VAL A 57 -8.32 13.97 5.81
C VAL A 57 -7.07 13.11 5.83
N PHE A 58 -6.24 13.28 6.86
CA PHE A 58 -5.00 12.52 7.01
C PHE A 58 -4.60 12.36 8.48
N ARG A 59 -4.04 11.20 8.87
CA ARG A 59 -3.46 10.95 10.20
C ARG A 59 -2.65 9.64 10.21
N GLY A 60 -1.44 9.65 10.79
CA GLY A 60 -0.58 8.48 10.89
C GLY A 60 0.24 8.21 9.62
N PRO A 61 0.91 7.05 9.51
CA PRO A 61 1.71 6.68 8.34
C PRO A 61 0.91 6.58 7.04
N ARG A 62 1.54 7.02 5.94
CA ARG A 62 0.98 6.97 4.58
C ARG A 62 1.18 5.58 3.97
N LEU A 63 0.10 4.79 3.85
CA LEU A 63 0.14 3.51 3.16
C LEU A 63 0.25 3.70 1.64
N LYS A 64 1.34 3.21 1.06
CA LYS A 64 1.49 3.06 -0.39
C LYS A 64 0.95 1.70 -0.79
N MET A 65 -0.01 1.67 -1.70
CA MET A 65 -0.61 0.45 -2.22
C MET A 65 -0.71 0.54 -3.74
N GLY A 66 -0.50 -0.59 -4.40
CA GLY A 66 -0.46 -0.71 -5.84
C GLY A 66 -1.18 -1.98 -6.21
N LEU A 67 -2.12 -1.88 -7.13
CA LEU A 67 -2.94 -2.98 -7.57
C LEU A 67 -2.66 -3.26 -9.04
N ARG A 68 -2.66 -4.55 -9.41
CA ARG A 68 -2.70 -4.94 -10.82
C ARG A 68 -3.41 -6.27 -10.97
N GLU A 69 -4.31 -6.32 -11.93
CA GLU A 69 -4.91 -7.56 -12.40
C GLU A 69 -4.01 -8.23 -13.44
N GLY A 70 -3.94 -9.55 -13.40
CA GLY A 70 -3.22 -10.32 -14.40
C GLY A 70 -3.05 -11.78 -14.00
N VAL A 71 -2.81 -12.62 -15.00
CA VAL A 71 -2.51 -14.04 -14.78
C VAL A 71 -1.03 -14.17 -14.39
N PRO A 72 -0.71 -14.80 -13.25
CA PRO A 72 0.68 -15.04 -12.87
C PRO A 72 1.33 -16.03 -13.84
N LYS A 73 2.61 -15.81 -14.15
CA LYS A 73 3.39 -16.71 -15.02
C LYS A 73 3.73 -18.02 -14.31
N SER A 74 4.00 -17.94 -13.01
CA SER A 74 4.17 -19.10 -12.14
C SER A 74 3.75 -18.76 -10.71
N ILE A 75 3.34 -19.79 -9.98
CA ILE A 75 3.04 -19.74 -8.55
C ILE A 75 3.91 -20.81 -7.90
N CYS A 76 4.85 -20.40 -7.05
CA CYS A 76 5.77 -21.31 -6.36
C CYS A 76 5.68 -21.06 -4.85
N PRO A 77 5.75 -22.08 -4.00
CA PRO A 77 5.81 -21.87 -2.56
C PRO A 77 7.12 -21.17 -2.17
N ASP A 78 7.04 -20.16 -1.31
CA ASP A 78 8.21 -19.57 -0.66
C ASP A 78 8.77 -20.50 0.43
N HIS A 79 9.86 -20.07 1.06
CA HIS A 79 10.50 -20.81 2.17
C HIS A 79 9.60 -21.00 3.41
N LEU A 80 8.46 -20.31 3.47
CA LEU A 80 7.43 -20.43 4.52
C LEU A 80 6.18 -21.17 4.02
N GLY A 81 6.22 -21.76 2.82
CA GLY A 81 5.10 -22.51 2.22
C GLY A 81 3.97 -21.63 1.70
N ARG A 82 4.17 -20.31 1.58
CA ARG A 82 3.16 -19.37 1.06
C ARG A 82 3.29 -19.26 -0.45
N ALA A 83 2.16 -19.03 -1.14
CA ALA A 83 2.18 -18.83 -2.58
C ALA A 83 2.95 -17.54 -2.94
N ASP A 84 4.11 -17.69 -3.58
CA ASP A 84 4.83 -16.61 -4.23
C ASP A 84 4.47 -16.57 -5.71
N TYR A 85 3.91 -15.44 -6.13
CA TYR A 85 3.47 -15.21 -7.48
C TYR A 85 4.61 -14.53 -8.26
N HIS A 86 4.90 -15.01 -9.47
CA HIS A 86 5.90 -14.41 -10.36
C HIS A 86 5.29 -14.00 -11.70
N GLY A 87 5.73 -12.85 -12.23
CA GLY A 87 5.30 -12.34 -13.54
C GLY A 87 5.44 -10.82 -13.66
N GLU A 88 5.38 -10.32 -14.90
CA GLU A 88 5.48 -8.88 -15.21
C GLU A 88 4.39 -8.05 -14.51
N SER A 89 3.23 -8.66 -14.23
CA SER A 89 2.13 -8.04 -13.50
C SER A 89 2.53 -7.57 -12.09
N ILE A 90 3.44 -8.30 -11.45
CA ILE A 90 3.80 -8.06 -10.04
C ILE A 90 4.86 -6.96 -9.95
N ASN A 91 5.79 -6.95 -10.90
CA ASN A 91 6.76 -5.87 -11.05
C ASN A 91 6.07 -4.53 -11.31
N MET A 92 4.96 -4.53 -12.05
CA MET A 92 4.19 -3.30 -12.31
C MET A 92 3.40 -2.83 -11.09
N ALA A 93 2.81 -3.73 -10.29
CA ALA A 93 2.16 -3.34 -9.03
C ALA A 93 3.16 -2.72 -8.05
N ALA A 94 4.37 -3.30 -7.94
CA ALA A 94 5.46 -2.73 -7.14
C ALA A 94 5.89 -1.34 -7.64
N ARG A 95 5.94 -1.14 -8.97
CA ARG A 95 6.23 0.17 -9.57
C ARG A 95 5.14 1.20 -9.30
N PHE A 96 3.86 0.81 -9.29
CA PHE A 96 2.77 1.71 -8.88
C PHE A 96 2.86 2.09 -7.41
N MET A 97 3.23 1.16 -6.53
CA MET A 97 3.50 1.48 -5.12
C MET A 97 4.62 2.50 -4.98
N ASP A 98 5.72 2.29 -5.71
CA ASP A 98 6.90 3.16 -5.64
C ASP A 98 6.59 4.57 -6.20
N ALA A 99 5.88 4.63 -7.34
CA ALA A 99 5.46 5.86 -8.00
C ALA A 99 4.36 6.64 -7.25
N ALA A 100 3.63 6.03 -6.32
CA ALA A 100 2.68 6.69 -5.42
C ALA A 100 3.42 7.49 -4.33
N ALA A 101 4.33 8.36 -4.74
CA ALA A 101 5.33 9.06 -3.94
C ALA A 101 4.76 9.87 -2.77
N HIS A 102 3.46 10.14 -2.74
CA HIS A 102 2.75 10.71 -1.58
C HIS A 102 1.60 9.76 -1.25
N GLY A 103 1.78 8.84 -0.29
CA GLY A 103 0.66 7.97 0.11
C GLY A 103 -0.51 8.82 0.61
N GLY A 104 -1.72 8.39 0.30
CA GLY A 104 -2.86 9.30 0.18
C GLY A 104 -2.78 10.04 -1.16
N GLN A 105 -3.21 9.37 -2.23
CA GLN A 105 -3.23 9.92 -3.58
C GLN A 105 -4.10 11.18 -3.59
N GLN A 106 -3.47 12.35 -3.51
CA GLN A 106 -4.14 13.63 -3.65
C GLN A 106 -4.41 13.86 -5.14
N PRO A 107 -5.66 14.14 -5.56
CA PRO A 107 -5.89 14.69 -6.88
C PRO A 107 -5.25 16.08 -6.88
N ARG A 108 -4.22 16.28 -7.70
CA ARG A 108 -3.84 17.63 -8.10
C ARG A 108 -5.00 18.14 -8.95
N LEU A 109 -5.61 19.24 -8.51
CA LEU A 109 -6.43 20.10 -9.35
C LEU A 109 -5.66 20.48 -10.63
#